data_AF-A0A661XTS0-F1
#
_entry.id   AF-A0A661XTS0-F1
#
_cell.length_a   1.000
_cell.length_b   1.000
_cell.length_c   1.000
_cell.angle_alpha   90.00
_cell.angle_beta   90.00
_cell.angle_gamma   90.00
#
_symmetry.space_group_name_H-M   'P 1'
#
loop_
_entity.id
_entity.type
_entity.pdbx_description
1 polymer ?
#
loop_
_entity_poly.entity_id
_entity_poly.type
_entity_poly.pdbx_seq_one_letter_code
_entity_poly.pdbx_strand_id
1 'polypeptide(L)'
;MSEAEYDIMDQLYFVTSYEDIKELSEVDESVITSVLWMFINKGWVKCFAGPENEIEVAEEEFKTNFVNYHYLASKQGLLAHNMR
;
A
#
# COMPACT_ATOMS: atom_id res chain seq x y z
N MET A 1 -1.84 -3.59 14.05
CA MET A 1 -2.50 -3.73 12.74
C MET A 1 -3.58 -4.81 12.80
N SER A 2 -4.60 -4.78 11.96
CA SER A 2 -5.52 -5.93 11.75
C SER A 2 -4.86 -7.03 10.91
N GLU A 3 -5.45 -8.22 10.80
CA GLU A 3 -4.90 -9.30 9.94
C GLU A 3 -4.76 -8.85 8.49
N ALA A 4 -5.77 -8.18 7.93
CA ALA A 4 -5.69 -7.64 6.57
C ALA A 4 -4.61 -6.56 6.42
N GLU A 5 -4.42 -5.71 7.44
CA GLU A 5 -3.33 -4.72 7.45
C GLU A 5 -1.94 -5.38 7.51
N TYR A 6 -1.81 -6.52 8.19
CA TYR A 6 -0.58 -7.32 8.19
C TYR A 6 -0.32 -7.92 6.82
N ASP A 7 -1.30 -8.61 6.25
CA ASP A 7 -1.19 -9.29 4.96
C ASP A 7 -0.78 -8.33 3.83
N ILE A 8 -1.39 -7.15 3.81
CA ILE A 8 -1.04 -6.11 2.83
C ILE A 8 0.35 -5.55 3.07
N MET A 9 0.72 -5.23 4.32
CA MET A 9 2.04 -4.67 4.63
C MET A 9 3.17 -5.65 4.27
N ASP A 10 2.94 -6.96 4.43
CA ASP A 10 3.90 -8.00 4.08
C ASP A 10 4.20 -8.08 2.58
N GLN A 11 3.32 -7.57 1.71
CA GLN A 11 3.59 -7.51 0.27
C GLN A 11 4.47 -6.31 -0.13
N LEU A 12 4.73 -5.37 0.78
CA LEU A 12 5.29 -4.05 0.47
C LEU A 12 6.76 -3.88 0.89
N TYR A 13 7.51 -4.98 1.04
CA TYR A 13 8.97 -4.91 1.28
C TYR A 13 9.74 -4.35 0.09
N PHE A 14 9.20 -4.51 -1.13
CA PHE A 14 9.71 -3.95 -2.37
C PHE A 14 8.65 -3.07 -3.01
N VAL A 15 9.00 -2.37 -4.08
CA VAL A 15 8.03 -1.61 -4.88
C VAL A 15 7.15 -2.62 -5.61
N THR A 16 5.90 -2.71 -5.20
CA THR A 16 4.96 -3.75 -5.63
C THR A 16 3.77 -3.11 -6.33
N SER A 17 3.36 -3.63 -7.50
CA SER A 17 2.21 -3.09 -8.21
C SER A 17 0.89 -3.40 -7.47
N TYR A 18 -0.16 -2.61 -7.73
CA TYR A 18 -1.47 -2.91 -7.18
C TYR A 18 -1.95 -4.34 -7.53
N GLU A 19 -1.74 -4.74 -8.78
CA GLU A 19 -2.18 -6.05 -9.27
C GLU A 19 -1.45 -7.18 -8.51
N ASP A 20 -0.13 -7.05 -8.30
CA ASP A 20 0.62 -8.04 -7.53
C ASP A 20 0.13 -8.13 -6.08
N ILE A 21 -0.19 -7.00 -5.43
CA ILE A 21 -0.76 -7.01 -4.06
C ILE A 21 -2.08 -7.77 -4.05
N LYS A 22 -2.94 -7.51 -5.03
CA LYS A 22 -4.24 -8.17 -5.15
C LYS A 22 -4.13 -9.67 -5.43
N GLU A 23 -3.15 -10.10 -6.22
CA GLU A 23 -2.91 -11.52 -6.51
C GLU A 23 -2.25 -12.26 -5.34
N LEU A 24 -1.39 -11.58 -4.57
CA LEU A 24 -0.62 -12.17 -3.47
C LEU A 24 -1.32 -12.12 -2.11
N SER A 25 -2.28 -11.21 -1.92
CA SER A 25 -3.06 -11.09 -0.69
C SER A 25 -4.36 -11.90 -0.76
N GLU A 26 -4.83 -12.39 0.38
CA GLU A 26 -6.14 -13.05 0.50
C GLU A 26 -7.28 -12.05 0.80
N VAL A 27 -7.03 -10.76 0.55
CA VAL A 27 -7.87 -9.65 0.99
C VAL A 27 -8.71 -9.12 -0.16
N ASP A 28 -9.98 -8.80 0.13
CA ASP A 28 -10.88 -8.20 -0.86
C ASP A 28 -10.36 -6.84 -1.37
N GLU A 29 -10.57 -6.57 -2.66
CA GLU A 29 -10.12 -5.34 -3.35
C GLU A 29 -10.48 -4.05 -2.60
N SER A 30 -11.71 -3.97 -2.10
CA SER A 30 -12.21 -2.82 -1.34
C SER A 30 -11.48 -2.61 0.00
N VAL A 31 -11.02 -3.70 0.61
CA VAL A 31 -10.23 -3.65 1.85
C VAL A 31 -8.79 -3.28 1.52
N ILE A 32 -8.20 -3.83 0.46
CA ILE A 32 -6.85 -3.45 -0.01
C ILE A 32 -6.77 -1.94 -0.24
N THR A 33 -7.69 -1.40 -1.03
CA THR A 33 -7.71 0.03 -1.36
C THR A 33 -7.88 0.92 -0.14
N SER A 34 -8.79 0.56 0.77
CA SER A 34 -9.00 1.30 2.02
C SER A 34 -7.77 1.26 2.92
N VAL A 35 -7.10 0.12 3.03
CA VAL A 35 -5.90 -0.04 3.87
C VAL A 35 -4.71 0.70 3.26
N LEU A 36 -4.48 0.60 1.95
CA LEU A 36 -3.44 1.36 1.26
C LEU A 36 -3.62 2.86 1.45
N TRP A 37 -4.83 3.37 1.27
CA TRP A 37 -5.12 4.79 1.50
C TRP A 37 -4.83 5.21 2.95
N MET A 38 -5.25 4.39 3.92
CA MET A 38 -4.94 4.66 5.33
C MET A 38 -3.42 4.66 5.59
N PHE A 39 -2.68 3.72 5.02
CA PHE A 39 -1.22 3.65 5.18
C PHE A 39 -0.50 4.83 4.55
N ILE A 40 -0.94 5.29 3.37
CA ILE A 40 -0.41 6.50 2.73
C ILE A 40 -0.61 7.71 3.63
N ASN A 41 -1.82 7.92 4.16
CA ASN A 41 -2.12 9.03 5.07
C ASN A 41 -1.30 8.99 6.37
N LYS A 42 -0.93 7.78 6.83
CA LYS A 42 -0.07 7.59 8.01
C LYS A 42 1.42 7.76 7.71
N GLY A 43 1.81 7.93 6.44
CA GLY A 43 3.21 7.92 6.01
C GLY A 43 3.86 6.53 6.11
N TRP A 44 3.05 5.47 6.21
CA TRP A 44 3.52 4.09 6.35
C TRP A 44 3.78 3.41 5.01
N VAL A 45 3.13 3.89 3.95
CA VAL A 45 3.32 3.42 2.58
C VAL A 45 3.51 4.63 1.66
N LYS A 46 4.43 4.50 0.71
CA LYS A 46 4.66 5.46 -0.36
C LYS A 46 3.98 4.99 -1.64
N CYS A 47 3.52 5.93 -2.47
CA CYS A 47 2.86 5.65 -3.74
C CYS A 47 3.76 6.03 -4.91
N PHE A 48 3.67 5.29 -6.01
CA PHE A 48 4.52 5.47 -7.17
C PHE A 48 3.72 5.34 -8.47
N ALA A 49 3.97 6.23 -9.44
CA ALA A 49 3.42 6.14 -10.79
C ALA A 49 4.15 5.12 -11.69
N GLY A 50 5.21 4.51 -11.18
CA GLY A 50 6.04 3.49 -11.82
C GLY A 50 7.18 3.10 -10.87
N PRO A 51 7.95 2.03 -11.12
CA PRO A 51 8.88 1.45 -10.14
C PRO A 51 9.89 2.41 -9.49
N GLU A 52 10.25 3.50 -10.17
CA GLU A 52 11.23 4.49 -9.70
C GLU A 52 10.66 5.91 -9.53
N ASN A 53 9.34 6.11 -9.73
CA ASN A 53 8.73 7.43 -9.73
C ASN A 53 7.76 7.61 -8.55
N GLU A 54 8.30 7.99 -7.39
CA GLU A 54 7.51 8.29 -6.18
C GLU A 54 6.66 9.54 -6.41
N ILE A 55 5.38 9.47 -5.99
CA ILE A 55 4.44 10.57 -6.11
C ILE A 55 3.71 10.80 -4.78
N GLU A 56 3.32 12.05 -4.55
CA GLU A 56 2.24 12.35 -3.61
C GLU A 56 0.93 12.31 -4.36
N VAL A 57 -0.04 11.55 -3.84
CA VAL A 57 -1.33 11.32 -4.50
C VAL A 57 -2.46 11.90 -3.64
N ALA A 58 -3.34 12.68 -4.26
CA ALA A 58 -4.55 13.18 -3.62
C ALA A 58 -5.63 12.08 -3.54
N GLU A 59 -6.57 12.20 -2.59
CA GLU A 59 -7.60 11.17 -2.37
C GLU A 59 -8.47 10.93 -3.61
N GLU A 60 -8.84 12.01 -4.31
CA GLU A 60 -9.68 11.96 -5.50
C GLU A 60 -8.97 11.23 -6.64
N GLU A 61 -7.68 11.50 -6.83
CA GLU A 61 -6.85 10.82 -7.83
C GLU A 61 -6.68 9.35 -7.46
N PHE A 62 -6.33 9.06 -6.20
CA PHE A 62 -6.15 7.72 -5.68
C PHE A 62 -7.38 6.85 -5.95
N LYS A 63 -8.58 7.32 -5.60
CA LYS A 63 -9.84 6.57 -5.79
C LYS A 63 -10.11 6.18 -7.25
N THR A 64 -9.58 6.91 -8.22
CA THR A 64 -9.79 6.64 -9.64
C THR A 64 -8.66 5.86 -10.29
N ASN A 65 -7.45 5.88 -9.71
CA ASN A 65 -6.24 5.46 -10.40
C ASN A 65 -5.34 4.50 -9.59
N PHE A 66 -5.75 4.09 -8.40
CA PHE A 66 -4.98 3.20 -7.51
C PHE A 66 -4.44 1.93 -8.18
N VAL A 67 -5.18 1.40 -9.16
CA VAL A 67 -4.82 0.19 -9.93
C VAL A 67 -3.56 0.35 -10.77
N ASN A 68 -3.22 1.59 -11.14
CA ASN A 68 -2.07 1.90 -12.00
C ASN A 68 -0.82 2.28 -11.18
N TYR A 69 -0.89 2.23 -9.85
CA TYR A 69 0.22 2.60 -8.98
C TYR A 69 0.97 1.40 -8.42
N HIS A 70 2.14 1.72 -7.88
CA HIS A 70 2.96 0.82 -7.10
C HIS A 70 3.11 1.37 -5.68
N TYR A 71 3.43 0.49 -4.74
CA TYR A 71 3.46 0.81 -3.32
C TYR A 71 4.71 0.23 -2.67
N LEU A 72 5.23 0.93 -1.67
CA LEU A 72 6.39 0.50 -0.89
C LEU A 72 6.21 0.90 0.57
N ALA A 73 6.47 -0.02 1.49
CA ALA A 73 6.45 0.26 2.91
C ALA A 73 7.58 1.23 3.28
N SER A 74 7.25 2.26 4.06
CA SER A 74 8.25 3.14 4.65
C SER A 74 8.90 2.46 5.86
N LYS A 75 10.06 2.98 6.29
CA LYS A 75 10.68 2.56 7.56
C LYS A 75 9.71 2.65 8.74
N GLN A 76 8.85 3.67 8.77
CA GLN A 76 7.85 3.84 9.83
C GLN A 76 6.76 2.75 9.76
N GLY A 77 6.30 2.42 8.54
CA GLY A 77 5.36 1.33 8.32
C GLY A 77 5.91 -0.02 8.79
N LEU A 78 7.15 -0.36 8.40
CA LEU A 78 7.81 -1.60 8.82
C LEU A 78 8.07 -1.66 10.33
N LEU A 79 8.41 -0.53 10.97
CA LEU A 79 8.52 -0.50 12.43
C LEU A 79 7.17 -0.79 13.08
N ALA A 80 6.09 -0.15 12.62
CA ALA A 80 4.74 -0.37 13.15
C ALA A 80 4.26 -1.81 12.97
N HIS A 81 4.65 -2.46 11.87
CA HIS A 81 4.39 -3.87 11.59
C HIS A 81 5.10 -4.80 12.59
N ASN A 82 6.40 -4.57 12.82
CA ASN A 82 7.26 -5.42 13.67
C ASN A 82 7.09 -5.24 15.18
N MET A 83 6.36 -4.22 15.65
CA MET A 83 6.22 -3.89 17.09
C MET A 83 5.17 -4.75 17.83
N ARG A 84 4.77 -5.91 17.31
CA ARG A 84 3.68 -6.71 17.89
C ARG A 84 4.10 -8.13 18.21
#